data_AF-A0A415DTA4-F1
#
_entry.id   AF-A0A415DTA4-F1
#
_cell.length_a   1.000
_cell.length_b   1.000
_cell.length_c   1.000
_cell.angle_alpha   90.00
_cell.angle_beta   90.00
_cell.angle_gamma   90.00
#
_symmetry.space_group_name_H-M   'P 1'
#
loop_
_entity.id
_entity.type
_entity.pdbx_description
1 polymer ?
#
loop_
_entity_poly.entity_id
_entity_poly.type
_entity_poly.pdbx_seq_one_letter_code
_entity_poly.pdbx_strand_id
1 'polypeptide(L)'
;MRFVKIISFLLIAFLLTGTSCRNKQKAKDTVRIKTTLFDKELPEIKKMINGKWELVSGKNSREVCEYENTFIEFNDDKYIWTEDGKQEPGELNWRKADTGIGYDAYLMDVFYETNPAYPLLINGDTLILQDCSQTGYKYTLIRK
;
A
#
# COMPACT_ATOMS: atom_id res chain seq x y z
N MET A 1 -3.71 28.36 -27.10
CA MET A 1 -2.25 28.51 -27.27
C MET A 1 -1.86 29.93 -26.88
N ARG A 2 -1.06 30.09 -25.82
CA ARG A 2 -0.45 31.37 -25.45
C ARG A 2 1.06 31.21 -25.50
N PHE A 3 1.67 31.88 -26.46
CA PHE A 3 3.12 32.00 -26.60
C PHE A 3 3.66 32.85 -25.45
N VAL A 4 4.49 32.27 -24.59
CA VAL A 4 5.28 33.04 -23.62
C VAL A 4 6.67 33.24 -24.22
N LYS A 5 6.96 34.52 -24.41
CA LYS A 5 8.12 35.09 -25.09
C LYS A 5 9.36 34.94 -24.19
N ILE A 6 10.40 34.33 -24.74
CA ILE A 6 11.74 34.23 -24.16
C ILE A 6 12.35 35.63 -24.10
N ILE A 7 12.78 36.08 -22.92
CA ILE A 7 13.70 37.21 -22.76
C ILE A 7 14.83 36.74 -21.86
N SER A 8 15.97 36.49 -22.48
CA SER A 8 17.28 36.32 -21.84
C SER A 8 17.91 37.69 -21.70
N PHE A 9 18.45 38.05 -20.53
CA PHE A 9 19.71 38.80 -20.43
C PHE A 9 20.22 38.96 -18.97
N LEU A 10 21.52 38.64 -18.84
CA LEU A 10 22.56 39.18 -17.95
C LEU A 10 22.64 38.80 -16.45
N LEU A 11 23.73 38.06 -16.19
CA LEU A 11 24.45 37.93 -14.92
C LEU A 11 24.84 39.29 -14.32
N ILE A 12 24.64 39.45 -13.01
CA ILE A 12 25.54 40.19 -12.14
C ILE A 12 25.76 39.36 -10.87
N ALA A 13 27.02 38.97 -10.66
CA ALA A 13 27.48 38.27 -9.47
C ALA A 13 27.77 39.29 -8.36
N PHE A 14 27.20 39.06 -7.17
CA PHE A 14 27.71 39.61 -5.91
C PHE A 14 27.86 38.46 -4.92
N LEU A 15 29.12 38.10 -4.64
CA LEU A 15 29.50 37.29 -3.49
C LEU A 15 29.29 38.10 -2.22
N LEU A 16 28.40 37.65 -1.34
CA LEU A 16 28.47 37.95 0.08
C LEU A 16 28.29 36.63 0.84
N THR A 17 29.38 36.22 1.47
CA THR A 17 29.50 35.06 2.35
C THR A 17 28.78 35.34 3.66
N GLY A 18 27.66 34.65 3.88
CA GLY A 18 27.07 34.44 5.20
C GLY A 18 26.88 32.96 5.42
N THR A 19 27.70 32.36 6.29
CA THR A 19 27.58 30.95 6.70
C THR A 19 26.37 30.79 7.60
N SER A 20 25.18 30.74 7.01
CA SER A 20 24.01 30.18 7.69
C SER A 20 24.02 28.67 7.48
N CYS A 21 24.24 27.94 8.57
CA CYS A 21 24.16 26.50 8.63
C CYS A 21 22.87 26.03 7.96
N ARG A 22 22.99 25.45 6.76
CA ARG A 22 21.91 24.71 6.12
C ARG A 22 21.59 23.54 7.03
N ASN A 23 20.55 23.69 7.85
CA ASN A 23 19.91 22.55 8.48
C ASN A 23 19.19 21.81 7.35
N LYS A 24 19.94 21.01 6.60
CA LYS A 24 19.37 19.90 5.85
C LYS A 24 18.83 18.98 6.93
N GLN A 25 17.54 19.11 7.23
CA GLN A 25 16.79 17.96 7.70
C GLN A 25 16.99 16.90 6.65
N LYS A 26 17.98 16.03 6.89
CA LYS A 26 18.04 14.72 6.26
C LYS A 26 16.68 14.14 6.59
N ALA A 27 15.83 14.02 5.58
CA ALA A 27 14.73 13.07 5.65
C ALA A 27 15.36 11.81 6.21
N LYS A 28 14.84 11.39 7.37
CA LYS A 28 15.26 10.16 8.00
C LYS A 28 14.86 9.10 7.00
N ASP A 29 15.80 8.67 6.16
CA ASP A 29 15.68 7.48 5.32
C ASP A 29 15.52 6.34 6.30
N THR A 30 14.28 6.18 6.74
CA THR A 30 13.83 5.07 7.52
C THR A 30 13.91 3.94 6.52
N VAL A 31 14.96 3.14 6.61
CA VAL A 31 15.14 1.93 5.81
C VAL A 31 13.85 1.13 6.00
N ARG A 32 12.94 1.22 5.03
CA ARG A 32 11.66 0.52 5.12
C ARG A 32 11.99 -0.95 4.89
N ILE A 33 11.92 -1.73 5.95
CA ILE A 33 12.16 -3.17 5.88
C ILE A 33 10.96 -3.76 5.13
N LYS A 34 11.19 -4.17 3.89
CA LYS A 34 10.24 -4.96 3.13
C LYS A 34 10.14 -6.34 3.77
N THR A 35 9.00 -6.62 4.38
CA THR A 35 8.72 -7.91 5.03
C THR A 35 7.72 -8.67 4.20
N THR A 36 8.10 -9.84 3.70
CA THR A 36 7.17 -10.78 3.06
C THR A 36 6.31 -11.45 4.12
N LEU A 37 5.10 -11.86 3.74
CA LEU A 37 4.14 -12.47 4.66
C LEU A 37 3.87 -13.94 4.37
N PHE A 38 4.25 -14.47 3.20
CA PHE A 38 4.00 -15.87 2.85
C PHE A 38 4.83 -16.87 3.67
N ASP A 39 5.97 -16.44 4.20
CA ASP A 39 6.88 -17.25 5.04
C ASP A 39 6.57 -17.13 6.54
N LYS A 40 5.47 -16.44 6.90
CA LYS A 40 5.09 -16.11 8.27
C LYS A 40 3.98 -17.03 8.77
N GLU A 41 3.96 -17.26 10.08
CA GLU A 41 2.86 -17.96 10.72
C GLU A 41 1.61 -17.05 10.83
N LEU A 42 0.42 -17.65 10.77
CA LEU A 42 -0.84 -16.91 10.74
C LEU A 42 -0.99 -15.90 11.90
N PRO A 43 -0.65 -16.22 13.17
CA PRO A 43 -0.72 -15.25 14.26
C PRO A 43 0.21 -14.04 14.04
N GLU A 44 1.37 -14.23 13.41
CA GLU A 44 2.29 -13.13 13.08
C GLU A 44 1.72 -12.27 11.96
N ILE A 45 1.17 -12.89 10.90
CA ILE A 45 0.49 -12.17 9.81
C ILE A 45 -0.63 -11.29 10.36
N LYS A 46 -1.55 -11.87 11.15
CA LYS A 46 -2.66 -11.15 11.80
C LYS A 46 -2.17 -9.94 12.59
N LYS A 47 -1.17 -10.15 13.46
CA LYS A 47 -0.56 -9.08 14.26
C LYS A 47 0.00 -7.95 13.38
N MET A 48 0.62 -8.29 12.25
CA MET A 48 1.22 -7.30 11.35
C MET A 48 0.18 -6.51 10.55
N ILE A 49 -0.91 -7.15 10.11
CA ILE A 49 -1.93 -6.50 9.28
C ILE A 49 -3.05 -5.84 10.10
N ASN A 50 -3.26 -6.19 11.36
CA ASN A 50 -4.28 -5.59 12.20
C ASN A 50 -4.18 -4.05 12.20
N GLY A 51 -5.35 -3.41 12.30
CA GLY A 51 -5.53 -1.96 12.25
C GLY A 51 -6.15 -1.48 10.94
N LYS A 52 -6.25 -0.16 10.82
CA LYS A 52 -6.94 0.52 9.73
C LYS A 52 -6.02 0.86 8.57
N TRP A 53 -6.51 0.62 7.37
CA TRP A 53 -5.82 0.89 6.12
C TRP A 53 -6.76 1.58 5.14
N GLU A 54 -6.22 2.49 4.33
CA GLU A 54 -6.90 3.05 3.17
C GLU A 54 -6.49 2.26 1.93
N LEU A 55 -7.46 1.75 1.19
CA LEU A 55 -7.24 1.20 -0.14
C LEU A 55 -7.06 2.39 -1.10
N VAL A 56 -5.88 2.48 -1.74
CA VAL A 56 -5.56 3.61 -2.62
C VAL A 56 -5.48 3.21 -4.09
N SER A 57 -5.14 1.96 -4.38
CA SER A 57 -5.11 1.47 -5.76
C SER A 57 -5.19 -0.05 -5.86
N GLY A 58 -5.66 -0.52 -7.02
CA GLY A 58 -5.54 -1.89 -7.49
C GLY A 58 -4.87 -1.88 -8.86
N LYS A 59 -3.87 -2.73 -9.09
CA LYS A 59 -3.18 -2.83 -10.37
C LYS A 59 -3.02 -4.27 -10.84
N ASN A 60 -3.25 -4.49 -12.13
CA ASN A 60 -2.84 -5.71 -12.82
C ASN A 60 -1.95 -5.38 -14.04
N SER A 61 -1.77 -6.32 -14.96
CA SER A 61 -0.94 -6.13 -16.16
C SER A 61 -1.56 -5.22 -17.22
N ARG A 62 -2.88 -4.96 -17.15
CA ARG A 62 -3.66 -4.24 -18.14
C ARG A 62 -4.09 -2.86 -17.68
N GLU A 63 -4.37 -2.70 -16.39
CA GLU A 63 -4.99 -1.50 -15.87
C GLU A 63 -4.60 -1.18 -14.42
N VAL A 64 -4.90 0.06 -14.03
CA VAL A 64 -4.75 0.59 -12.68
C VAL A 64 -6.09 1.25 -12.32
N CYS A 65 -6.62 0.90 -11.15
CA CYS A 65 -7.77 1.53 -10.54
C CYS A 65 -7.30 2.30 -9.31
N GLU A 66 -7.80 3.51 -9.13
CA GLU A 66 -7.59 4.31 -7.93
C GLU A 66 -8.88 4.29 -7.10
N TYR A 67 -8.72 4.29 -5.79
CA TYR A 67 -9.82 4.28 -4.84
C TYR A 67 -9.71 5.52 -3.96
N GLU A 68 -10.84 6.16 -3.68
CA GLU A 68 -10.94 7.29 -2.76
C GLU A 68 -11.86 6.91 -1.61
N ASN A 69 -11.56 7.40 -0.40
CA ASN A 69 -12.40 7.22 0.79
C ASN A 69 -12.81 5.75 1.08
N THR A 70 -11.96 4.80 0.66
CA THR A 70 -12.18 3.37 0.83
C THR A 70 -11.20 2.82 1.86
N PHE A 71 -11.69 2.16 2.90
CA PHE A 71 -10.89 1.68 4.03
C PHE A 71 -11.20 0.24 4.37
N ILE A 72 -10.21 -0.43 4.96
CA ILE A 72 -10.35 -1.75 5.57
C ILE A 72 -9.71 -1.69 6.95
N GLU A 73 -10.45 -2.08 7.97
CA GLU A 73 -9.91 -2.29 9.32
C GLU A 73 -9.85 -3.79 9.62
N PHE A 74 -8.64 -4.33 9.78
CA PHE A 74 -8.44 -5.74 10.12
C PHE A 74 -8.38 -5.92 11.64
N ASN A 75 -9.09 -6.93 12.12
CA ASN A 75 -9.11 -7.35 13.52
C ASN A 75 -9.16 -8.88 13.62
N ASP A 76 -7.98 -9.49 13.53
CA ASP A 76 -7.72 -10.92 13.58
C ASP A 76 -8.46 -11.73 12.50
N ASP A 77 -9.64 -12.23 12.82
CA ASP A 77 -10.48 -13.05 11.93
C ASP A 77 -11.58 -12.22 11.26
N LYS A 78 -11.68 -10.93 11.58
CA LYS A 78 -12.72 -10.03 11.10
C LYS A 78 -12.11 -8.84 10.38
N TYR A 79 -12.93 -8.21 9.55
CA TYR A 79 -12.64 -6.90 9.01
C TYR A 79 -13.89 -6.02 8.98
N ILE A 80 -13.68 -4.71 8.83
CA ILE A 80 -14.72 -3.75 8.48
C ILE A 80 -14.29 -3.05 7.20
N TRP A 81 -15.02 -3.29 6.11
CA TRP A 81 -14.92 -2.49 4.89
C TRP A 81 -15.66 -1.18 5.10
N THR A 82 -15.07 -0.06 4.69
CA THR A 82 -15.74 1.23 4.70
C THR A 82 -15.60 1.90 3.34
N GLU A 83 -16.71 2.19 2.70
CA GLU A 83 -16.76 2.91 1.43
C GLU A 83 -17.88 3.95 1.53
N ASP A 84 -17.56 5.20 1.17
CA ASP A 84 -18.47 6.34 1.30
C ASP A 84 -19.13 6.47 2.68
N GLY A 85 -18.39 6.12 3.73
CA GLY A 85 -18.83 6.16 5.12
C GLY A 85 -19.76 5.02 5.55
N LYS A 86 -20.13 4.10 4.65
CA LYS A 86 -20.89 2.90 4.98
C LYS A 86 -19.96 1.80 5.44
N GLN A 87 -20.30 1.12 6.53
CA GLN A 87 -19.50 0.04 7.09
C GLN A 87 -20.13 -1.32 6.79
N GLU A 88 -19.32 -2.22 6.28
CA GLU A 88 -19.70 -3.60 5.97
C GLU A 88 -18.72 -4.53 6.71
N PRO A 89 -19.14 -5.14 7.83
CA PRO A 89 -18.31 -6.11 8.54
C PRO A 89 -18.25 -7.43 7.78
N GLY A 90 -17.09 -8.08 7.81
CA GLY A 90 -16.90 -9.41 7.24
C GLY A 90 -15.94 -10.27 8.03
N GLU A 91 -15.83 -11.53 7.61
CA GLU A 91 -14.93 -12.54 8.20
C GLU A 91 -13.88 -12.94 7.18
N LEU A 92 -12.63 -13.05 7.60
CA LEU A 92 -11.49 -13.30 6.70
C LEU A 92 -11.31 -14.76 6.33
N ASN A 93 -11.94 -15.71 7.05
CA ASN A 93 -11.94 -17.15 6.76
C ASN A 93 -10.57 -17.68 6.27
N TRP A 94 -9.57 -17.53 7.14
CA TRP A 94 -8.18 -17.84 6.85
C TRP A 94 -7.97 -19.31 6.48
N ARG A 95 -7.26 -19.53 5.38
CA ARG A 95 -6.90 -20.89 4.92
C ARG A 95 -5.54 -20.88 4.25
N LYS A 96 -4.73 -21.90 4.52
CA LYS A 96 -3.43 -22.06 3.86
C LYS A 96 -3.65 -22.80 2.54
N ALA A 97 -3.06 -22.29 1.46
CA ALA A 97 -3.18 -22.88 0.13
C ALA A 97 -1.87 -22.77 -0.66
N ASP A 98 -1.66 -23.73 -1.56
CA ASP A 98 -0.60 -23.68 -2.56
C ASP A 98 -0.90 -22.55 -3.56
N THR A 99 0.07 -21.68 -3.78
CA THR A 99 -0.05 -20.56 -4.73
C THR A 99 0.15 -20.99 -6.19
N GLY A 100 0.58 -22.23 -6.44
CA GLY A 100 0.89 -22.75 -7.78
C GLY A 100 2.22 -22.23 -8.35
N ILE A 101 2.98 -21.47 -7.56
CA ILE A 101 4.29 -20.90 -7.95
C ILE A 101 5.42 -21.27 -6.96
N GLY A 102 5.24 -22.36 -6.22
CA GLY A 102 6.30 -23.00 -5.41
C GLY A 102 6.35 -22.58 -3.95
N TYR A 103 5.29 -21.99 -3.41
CA TYR A 103 5.13 -21.75 -1.97
C TYR A 103 3.66 -21.76 -1.56
N ASP A 104 3.41 -22.09 -0.29
CA ASP A 104 2.09 -21.95 0.33
C ASP A 104 1.92 -20.55 0.92
N ALA A 105 0.71 -20.01 0.87
CA ALA A 105 0.37 -18.76 1.54
C ALA A 105 -1.01 -18.83 2.21
N TYR A 106 -1.24 -17.96 3.18
CA TYR A 106 -2.55 -17.80 3.78
C TYR A 106 -3.44 -16.91 2.88
N LEU A 107 -4.61 -17.43 2.54
CA LEU A 107 -5.70 -16.75 1.86
C LEU A 107 -6.62 -16.09 2.90
N MET A 108 -7.18 -14.93 2.54
CA MET A 108 -8.27 -14.29 3.27
C MET A 108 -9.37 -13.77 2.33
N ASP A 109 -10.62 -13.86 2.79
CA ASP A 109 -11.81 -13.40 2.09
C ASP A 109 -12.09 -11.93 2.43
N VAL A 110 -11.31 -11.01 1.85
CA VAL A 110 -11.38 -9.57 2.19
C VAL A 110 -12.12 -8.70 1.17
N PHE A 111 -12.15 -9.10 -0.11
CA PHE A 111 -12.83 -8.34 -1.17
C PHE A 111 -14.13 -9.02 -1.60
N TYR A 112 -14.04 -10.30 -1.96
CA TYR A 112 -15.16 -11.15 -2.29
C TYR A 112 -14.87 -12.55 -1.77
N GLU A 113 -15.84 -13.21 -1.15
CA GLU A 113 -15.68 -14.61 -0.69
C GLU A 113 -15.26 -15.55 -1.84
N THR A 114 -15.68 -15.24 -3.07
CA THR A 114 -15.35 -16.01 -4.27
C THR A 114 -13.96 -15.72 -4.83
N ASN A 115 -13.33 -14.62 -4.42
CA ASN A 115 -12.01 -14.20 -4.88
C ASN A 115 -11.15 -13.81 -3.67
N PRO A 116 -10.60 -14.81 -2.95
CA PRO A 116 -9.73 -14.53 -1.81
C PRO A 116 -8.47 -13.78 -2.24
N ALA A 117 -7.76 -13.22 -1.27
CA ALA A 117 -6.50 -12.54 -1.47
C ALA A 117 -5.39 -13.08 -0.57
N TYR A 118 -4.16 -12.98 -1.03
CA TYR A 118 -2.95 -13.17 -0.24
C TYR A 118 -2.47 -11.82 0.32
N PRO A 119 -2.18 -11.71 1.62
CA PRO A 119 -1.32 -10.64 2.11
C PRO A 119 0.12 -10.95 1.66
N LEU A 120 0.67 -10.15 0.74
CA LEU A 120 1.98 -10.44 0.14
C LEU A 120 3.13 -9.90 0.99
N LEU A 121 3.05 -8.62 1.35
CA LEU A 121 4.13 -7.92 2.02
C LEU A 121 3.65 -6.67 2.74
N ILE A 122 4.42 -6.26 3.73
CA ILE A 122 4.38 -4.95 4.34
C ILE A 122 5.72 -4.23 4.09
N ASN A 123 5.64 -2.96 3.73
CA ASN A 123 6.78 -2.09 3.51
C ASN A 123 6.57 -0.74 4.21
N GLY A 124 6.91 -0.67 5.50
CA GLY A 124 6.53 0.45 6.36
C GLY A 124 5.01 0.52 6.50
N ASP A 125 4.42 1.64 6.10
CA ASP A 125 2.97 1.89 6.17
C ASP A 125 2.20 1.36 4.96
N THR A 126 2.84 0.59 4.08
CA THR A 126 2.20 0.03 2.89
C THR A 126 1.98 -1.47 3.04
N LEU A 127 0.74 -1.92 2.89
CA LEU A 127 0.36 -3.33 2.77
C LEU A 127 0.01 -3.60 1.31
N ILE A 128 0.53 -4.70 0.76
CA ILE A 128 0.13 -5.18 -0.57
C ILE A 128 -0.65 -6.47 -0.41
N LEU A 129 -1.86 -6.49 -0.95
CA LEU A 129 -2.69 -7.68 -1.10
C LEU A 129 -2.73 -8.09 -2.56
N GLN A 130 -2.83 -9.38 -2.87
CA GLN A 130 -3.04 -9.86 -4.22
C GLN A 130 -4.26 -10.77 -4.28
N ASP A 131 -5.25 -10.47 -5.12
CA ASP A 131 -6.36 -11.40 -5.33
C ASP A 131 -5.93 -12.69 -6.04
N CYS A 132 -6.74 -13.72 -5.86
CA CYS A 132 -6.58 -15.02 -6.52
C CYS A 132 -7.42 -15.14 -7.79
N SER A 133 -7.99 -14.03 -8.26
CA SER A 133 -8.78 -14.02 -9.48
C SER A 133 -7.88 -14.23 -10.70
N GLN A 134 -8.47 -14.53 -11.86
CA GLN A 134 -7.71 -14.61 -13.12
C GLN A 134 -7.00 -13.29 -13.48
N THR A 135 -7.46 -12.17 -12.90
CA THR A 135 -6.87 -10.85 -13.16
C THR A 135 -5.64 -10.57 -12.30
N GLY A 136 -5.52 -11.21 -11.12
CA GLY A 136 -4.34 -11.13 -10.27
C GLY A 136 -4.05 -9.71 -9.78
N TYR A 137 -5.08 -8.96 -9.42
CA TYR A 137 -4.95 -7.59 -8.94
C TYR A 137 -4.09 -7.52 -7.70
N LYS A 138 -3.15 -6.57 -7.70
CA LYS A 138 -2.38 -6.17 -6.52
C LYS A 138 -2.96 -4.88 -5.97
N TYR A 139 -3.52 -4.97 -4.78
CA TYR A 139 -4.08 -3.85 -4.04
C TYR A 139 -3.02 -3.24 -3.14
N THR A 140 -2.90 -1.92 -3.20
CA THR A 140 -2.04 -1.13 -2.34
C THR A 140 -2.88 -0.47 -1.27
N LEU A 141 -2.56 -0.76 -0.01
CA LEU A 141 -3.20 -0.14 1.13
C LEU A 141 -2.18 0.64 1.97
N ILE A 142 -2.60 1.78 2.51
CA ILE A 142 -1.77 2.67 3.32
C ILE A 142 -2.33 2.75 4.74
N ARG A 143 -1.48 2.54 5.74
CA ARG A 143 -1.86 2.57 7.16
C ARG A 143 -2.41 3.94 7.55
N LYS A 144 -3.45 3.96 8.39
CA LYS A 144 -4.10 5.16 8.94
C LYS A 144 -4.03 5.22 10.45
#